data_AF-A0A1X7G0M2-F1
#
_entry.id   AF-A0A1X7G0M2-F1
#
_cell.length_a   1.000
_cell.length_b   1.000
_cell.length_c   1.000
_cell.angle_alpha   90.00
_cell.angle_beta   90.00
_cell.angle_gamma   90.00
#
_symmetry.space_group_name_H-M   'P 1'
#
loop_
_entity.id
_entity.type
_entity.pdbx_description
1 polymer ?
#
loop_
_entity_poly.entity_id
_entity_poly.type
_entity_poly.pdbx_seq_one_letter_code
_entity_poly.pdbx_strand_id
1 'polypeptide(L)'
;MAEAKHRIVIAPFAGRVRVSYSGESIADSAHALLLRESGCADVFYVPRTDAAMEHLQPSDTVSHCPHKGDAAYFHVTHGDRIARDAVWTYPDPLPAVRKIAGYLAFYTDKVEVETVPLG
;
A
#
# COMPACT_ATOMS: atom_id res chain seq x y z
N MET A 1 -5.70 -31.16 14.37
CA MET A 1 -6.28 -30.21 13.39
C MET A 1 -5.17 -29.33 12.89
N ALA A 2 -4.86 -29.36 11.59
CA ALA A 2 -3.79 -28.53 11.03
C ALA A 2 -4.25 -27.06 11.05
N GLU A 3 -3.63 -26.28 11.92
CA GLU A 3 -3.72 -24.82 11.90
C GLU A 3 -3.32 -24.34 10.50
N ALA A 4 -4.20 -23.59 9.83
CA ALA A 4 -3.89 -23.07 8.51
C ALA A 4 -2.69 -22.12 8.66
N LYS A 5 -1.50 -22.60 8.27
CA LYS A 5 -0.24 -21.86 8.39
C LYS A 5 -0.41 -20.49 7.73
N HIS A 6 -0.30 -19.42 8.52
CA HIS A 6 -0.37 -18.04 8.05
C HIS A 6 0.54 -17.86 6.84
N ARG A 7 -0.04 -17.55 5.68
CA ARG A 7 0.67 -17.49 4.40
C ARG A 7 0.46 -16.13 3.76
N ILE A 8 1.58 -15.52 3.40
CA ILE A 8 1.68 -14.30 2.60
C ILE A 8 2.27 -14.68 1.25
N VAL A 9 1.65 -14.23 0.16
CA VAL A 9 2.15 -14.37 -1.21
C VAL A 9 2.25 -12.99 -1.84
N ILE A 10 3.39 -12.66 -2.42
CA ILE A 10 3.65 -11.38 -3.08
C ILE A 10 4.09 -11.64 -4.52
N ALA A 11 3.35 -11.10 -5.48
CA ALA A 11 3.62 -11.22 -6.90
C ALA A 11 3.41 -9.86 -7.62
N PRO A 12 4.09 -9.62 -8.76
CA PRO A 12 3.74 -8.50 -9.64
C PRO A 12 2.27 -8.56 -10.05
N PHE A 13 1.61 -7.41 -10.07
CA PHE A 13 0.26 -7.28 -10.59
C PHE A 13 0.31 -7.06 -12.11
N ALA A 14 -0.40 -7.90 -12.87
CA ALA A 14 -0.50 -7.78 -14.33
C ALA A 14 -1.58 -6.76 -14.72
N GLY A 15 -1.41 -5.53 -14.25
CA GLY A 15 -2.38 -4.46 -14.36
C GLY A 15 -1.79 -3.13 -13.92
N ARG A 16 -2.57 -2.07 -14.10
CA ARG A 16 -2.27 -0.74 -13.61
C ARG A 16 -3.11 -0.46 -12.37
N VAL A 17 -2.48 0.07 -11.32
CA VAL A 17 -3.14 0.54 -10.09
C VAL A 17 -3.14 2.07 -10.13
N ARG A 18 -4.32 2.66 -10.01
CA ARG A 18 -4.51 4.11 -9.91
C ARG A 18 -5.08 4.44 -8.55
N VAL A 19 -4.54 5.49 -7.93
CA VAL A 19 -5.00 5.99 -6.65
C VAL A 19 -5.30 7.47 -6.79
N SER A 20 -6.50 7.88 -6.39
CA SER A 20 -6.92 9.28 -6.37
C SER A 20 -7.45 9.71 -5.01
N TYR A 21 -7.28 11.00 -4.70
CA TYR A 21 -7.89 11.61 -3.53
C TYR A 21 -8.45 12.98 -3.92
N SER A 22 -9.77 13.15 -3.73
CA SER A 22 -10.46 14.40 -4.11
C SER A 22 -10.28 14.80 -5.59
N GLY A 23 -10.13 13.82 -6.49
CA GLY A 23 -9.89 14.03 -7.92
C GLY A 23 -8.43 14.26 -8.31
N GLU A 24 -7.50 14.38 -7.35
CA GLU A 24 -6.05 14.46 -7.62
C GLU A 24 -5.44 13.07 -7.75
N SER A 25 -4.47 12.90 -8.65
CA SER A 25 -3.75 11.64 -8.83
C SER A 25 -2.65 11.50 -7.77
N ILE A 26 -2.78 10.50 -6.90
CA ILE A 26 -1.80 10.22 -5.83
C ILE A 26 -0.80 9.16 -6.27
N ALA A 27 -1.24 8.20 -7.08
CA ALA A 27 -0.36 7.23 -7.71
C ALA A 27 -0.95 6.68 -9.01
N ASP A 28 -0.10 6.37 -9.97
CA ASP A 28 -0.45 5.61 -11.17
C ASP A 28 0.70 4.68 -11.55
N SER A 29 0.53 3.38 -11.28
CA SER A 29 1.60 2.39 -11.39
C SER A 29 1.22 1.17 -12.21
N ALA A 30 2.07 0.81 -13.16
CA ALA A 30 2.07 -0.49 -13.83
C ALA A 30 3.05 -1.50 -13.18
N HIS A 31 3.66 -1.13 -12.06
CA HIS A 31 4.72 -1.89 -11.37
C HIS A 31 4.30 -2.29 -9.95
N ALA A 32 2.99 -2.23 -9.67
CA ALA A 32 2.46 -2.60 -8.37
C ALA A 32 2.67 -4.09 -8.08
N LEU A 33 2.85 -4.41 -6.79
CA LEU A 33 2.82 -5.76 -6.27
C LEU A 33 1.44 -6.03 -5.66
N LEU A 34 0.94 -7.24 -5.84
CA LEU A 34 -0.24 -7.75 -5.15
C LEU A 34 0.20 -8.66 -4.00
N LEU A 35 -0.18 -8.29 -2.79
CA LEU A 35 0.00 -9.08 -1.59
C LEU A 35 -1.32 -9.77 -1.25
N ARG A 36 -1.26 -11.10 -1.11
CA ARG A 36 -2.37 -11.92 -0.62
C ARG A 36 -1.99 -12.54 0.71
N GLU A 37 -2.83 -12.34 1.70
CA GLU A 37 -2.65 -12.84 3.05
C GLU A 37 -3.88 -13.62 3.48
N SER A 38 -3.67 -14.80 4.05
CA SER A 38 -4.75 -15.73 4.34
C SER A 38 -5.75 -15.12 5.33
N GLY A 39 -7.02 -14.98 4.92
CA GLY A 39 -8.07 -14.38 5.74
C GLY A 39 -8.16 -12.85 5.67
N CYS A 40 -7.34 -12.20 4.83
CA CYS A 40 -7.37 -10.75 4.61
C CYS A 40 -7.76 -10.42 3.17
N ALA A 41 -8.22 -9.20 2.94
CA ALA A 41 -8.40 -8.67 1.60
C ALA A 41 -7.04 -8.53 0.88
N ASP A 42 -7.06 -8.66 -0.43
CA ASP A 42 -5.92 -8.43 -1.30
C ASP A 42 -5.46 -6.95 -1.19
N VAL A 43 -4.14 -6.73 -1.13
CA VAL A 43 -3.56 -5.38 -0.99
C VAL A 43 -2.58 -5.11 -2.12
N PHE A 44 -2.73 -3.96 -2.77
CA PHE A 44 -1.77 -3.45 -3.73
C PHE A 44 -0.69 -2.61 -3.05
N TYR A 45 0.55 -2.89 -3.40
CA TYR A 45 1.72 -2.14 -3.00
C TYR A 45 2.30 -1.45 -4.24
N VAL A 46 2.29 -0.13 -4.25
CA VAL A 46 2.80 0.73 -5.32
C VAL A 46 4.23 1.18 -4.98
N PRO A 47 5.20 1.09 -5.90
CA PRO A 47 6.53 1.64 -5.64
C PRO A 47 6.46 3.17 -5.50
N ARG A 48 7.25 3.75 -4.59
CA ARG A 48 7.27 5.20 -4.35
C ARG A 48 7.57 6.05 -5.58
N THR A 49 8.31 5.50 -6.54
CA THR A 49 8.64 6.17 -7.81
C THR A 49 7.42 6.43 -8.67
N ASP A 50 6.33 5.70 -8.45
CA ASP A 50 5.09 5.81 -9.21
C ASP A 50 3.99 6.55 -8.42
N ALA A 51 4.36 7.15 -7.29
CA ALA A 51 3.49 7.95 -6.44
C ALA A 51 3.93 9.41 -6.42
N ALA A 52 2.94 10.32 -6.39
CA ALA A 52 3.15 11.76 -6.20
C ALA A 52 3.45 12.03 -4.72
N MET A 53 4.71 11.80 -4.34
CA MET A 53 5.19 11.89 -2.95
C MET A 53 4.99 13.28 -2.32
N GLU A 54 4.87 14.34 -3.12
CA GLU A 54 4.54 15.70 -2.69
C GLU A 54 3.17 15.81 -1.99
N HIS A 55 2.25 14.86 -2.27
CA HIS A 55 0.96 14.77 -1.60
C HIS A 55 0.99 13.91 -0.34
N LEU A 56 2.14 13.30 0.00
CA LEU A 56 2.27 12.37 1.12
C LEU A 56 3.07 12.97 2.27
N GLN A 57 2.36 13.45 3.28
CA GLN A 57 2.96 13.97 4.49
C GLN A 57 3.20 12.81 5.50
N PRO A 58 4.43 12.63 6.04
CA PRO A 58 4.68 11.65 7.09
C PRO A 58 3.76 11.85 8.30
N SER A 59 3.29 10.74 8.87
CA SER A 59 2.53 10.68 10.11
C SER A 59 3.41 10.18 11.26
N ASP A 60 3.08 10.61 12.48
CA ASP A 60 3.69 10.06 13.71
C ASP A 60 3.14 8.66 14.05
N THR A 61 2.08 8.20 13.37
CA THR A 61 1.49 6.88 13.56
C THR A 61 2.46 5.79 13.11
N VAL A 62 2.65 4.78 13.97
CA VAL A 62 3.35 3.53 13.66
C VAL A 62 2.54 2.35 14.18
N SER A 63 2.69 1.18 13.56
CA SER A 63 2.08 -0.06 14.05
C SER A 63 3.02 -1.25 13.82
N HIS A 64 2.90 -2.27 14.67
CA HIS A 64 3.73 -3.47 14.57
C HIS A 64 2.91 -4.67 14.08
N CYS A 65 3.38 -5.34 13.03
CA CYS A 65 2.83 -6.60 12.56
C CYS A 65 3.86 -7.73 12.75
N PRO A 66 3.52 -8.83 13.45
CA PRO A 66 4.47 -9.93 13.72
C PRO A 66 4.96 -10.65 12.45
N HIS A 67 4.26 -10.48 11.33
CA HIS A 67 4.61 -11.10 10.05
C HIS A 67 5.30 -10.16 9.06
N LYS A 68 5.24 -8.84 9.30
CA LYS A 68 5.71 -7.84 8.33
C LYS A 68 6.70 -6.83 8.91
N GLY A 69 6.75 -6.65 10.23
CA GLY A 69 7.60 -5.65 10.89
C GLY A 69 6.82 -4.39 11.22
N ASP A 70 7.52 -3.26 11.29
CA ASP A 70 6.95 -1.97 11.65
C ASP A 70 6.43 -1.22 10.42
N ALA A 71 5.16 -0.84 10.47
CA ALA A 71 4.54 0.02 9.47
C ALA A 71 4.67 1.49 9.88
N ALA A 72 5.02 2.33 8.91
CA ALA A 72 4.93 3.78 9.00
C ALA A 72 3.78 4.28 8.13
N TYR A 73 3.24 5.45 8.44
CA TYR A 73 2.04 5.97 7.80
C TYR A 73 2.28 7.36 7.18
N PHE A 74 1.50 7.67 6.15
CA PHE A 74 1.41 9.01 5.58
C PHE A 74 -0.04 9.48 5.58
N HIS A 75 -0.22 10.78 5.79
CA HIS A 75 -1.42 11.49 5.40
C HIS A 75 -1.36 11.80 3.90
N VAL A 76 -2.51 11.77 3.22
CA VAL A 76 -2.64 12.32 1.86
C VAL A 76 -3.18 13.74 1.97
N THR A 77 -2.49 14.70 1.35
CA THR A 77 -2.83 16.13 1.40
C THR A 77 -3.04 16.68 -0.01
N HIS A 78 -4.15 17.37 -0.23
CA HIS A 78 -4.42 18.10 -1.48
C HIS A 78 -5.25 19.35 -1.18
N GLY A 79 -4.66 20.53 -1.40
CA GLY A 79 -5.24 21.81 -0.94
C GLY A 79 -5.47 21.79 0.57
N ASP A 80 -6.66 22.19 1.01
CA ASP A 80 -7.06 22.22 2.42
C ASP A 80 -7.57 20.85 2.94
N ARG A 81 -7.54 19.80 2.11
CA ARG A 81 -8.06 18.47 2.47
C ARG A 81 -6.94 17.54 2.89
N ILE A 82 -7.22 16.75 3.94
CA ILE A 82 -6.29 15.78 4.51
C ILE A 82 -7.02 14.47 4.77
N ALA A 83 -6.54 13.38 4.15
CA ALA A 83 -6.89 12.02 4.57
C ALA A 83 -5.81 11.50 5.52
N ARG A 84 -6.11 11.49 6.81
CA ARG A 84 -5.16 11.06 7.85
C ARG A 84 -4.91 9.56 7.78
N ASP A 85 -3.64 9.19 7.90
CA ASP A 85 -3.15 7.81 7.88
C ASP A 85 -3.80 6.98 6.76
N ALA A 86 -3.82 7.56 5.56
CA ALA A 86 -4.45 6.97 4.38
C ALA A 86 -3.51 6.06 3.59
N VAL A 87 -2.20 6.19 3.83
CA VAL A 87 -1.16 5.35 3.23
C VAL A 87 -0.35 4.72 4.34
N TRP A 88 0.03 3.46 4.17
CA TRP A 88 1.04 2.81 5.00
C TRP A 88 2.16 2.23 4.15
N THR A 89 3.31 2.05 4.77
CA THR A 89 4.53 1.50 4.17
C THR A 89 5.22 0.63 5.20
N TYR A 90 6.01 -0.34 4.76
CA TYR A 90 6.99 -1.01 5.61
C TYR A 90 8.39 -0.57 5.16
N PRO A 91 9.05 0.37 5.87
CA PRO A 91 10.37 0.85 5.46
C PRO A 91 11.44 -0.23 5.57
N ASP A 92 11.38 -1.02 6.64
CA ASP A 92 12.29 -2.13 6.93
C ASP A 92 11.48 -3.39 7.33
N PRO A 93 10.85 -4.07 6.34
CA PRO A 93 10.02 -5.23 6.63
C PRO A 93 10.86 -6.47 6.98
N LEU A 94 10.22 -7.44 7.62
CA LEU A 94 10.85 -8.75 7.88
C LEU A 94 11.30 -9.44 6.58
N PRO A 95 12.36 -10.29 6.61
CA PRO A 95 12.95 -10.90 5.42
C PRO A 95 11.96 -11.67 4.52
N ALA A 96 10.92 -12.26 5.11
CA ALA A 96 9.90 -13.02 4.42
C ALA A 96 9.06 -12.16 3.45
N VAL A 97 8.90 -10.86 3.74
CA VAL A 97 8.11 -9.93 2.93
C VAL A 97 8.93 -8.76 2.39
N ARG A 98 10.27 -8.90 2.31
CA ARG A 98 11.19 -7.85 1.85
C ARG A 98 10.85 -7.21 0.49
N LYS A 99 10.06 -7.90 -0.35
CA LYS A 99 9.65 -7.40 -1.67
C LYS A 99 8.82 -6.12 -1.61
N ILE A 100 8.12 -5.86 -0.50
CA ILE A 100 7.33 -4.64 -0.31
C ILE A 100 8.08 -3.53 0.46
N ALA A 101 9.39 -3.69 0.67
CA ALA A 101 10.20 -2.71 1.39
C ALA A 101 10.09 -1.32 0.73
N GLY A 102 9.62 -0.35 1.50
CA GLY A 102 9.39 1.02 1.05
C GLY A 102 8.23 1.22 0.09
N TYR A 103 7.51 0.19 -0.34
CA TYR A 103 6.30 0.35 -1.17
C TYR A 103 5.16 0.96 -0.35
N LEU A 104 4.20 1.55 -1.05
CA LEU A 104 3.04 2.23 -0.48
C LEU A 104 1.76 1.41 -0.71
N ALA A 105 0.99 1.22 0.35
CA ALA A 105 -0.35 0.65 0.28
C ALA A 105 -1.37 1.65 0.83
N PHE A 106 -2.62 1.55 0.37
CA PHE A 106 -3.62 2.61 0.51
C PHE A 106 -4.92 2.08 1.13
N TYR A 107 -5.50 2.85 2.04
CA TYR A 107 -6.78 2.54 2.67
C TYR A 107 -7.93 2.95 1.74
N THR A 108 -8.65 1.95 1.21
CA THR A 108 -9.71 2.14 0.20
C THR A 108 -10.97 2.84 0.72
N ASP A 109 -11.11 3.01 2.04
CA ASP A 109 -12.14 3.82 2.68
C ASP A 109 -11.75 5.30 2.79
N LYS A 110 -10.49 5.65 2.50
CA LYS A 110 -9.94 7.01 2.61
C LYS A 110 -9.51 7.61 1.27
N VAL A 111 -9.15 6.77 0.31
CA VAL A 111 -8.79 7.15 -1.07
C VAL A 111 -9.46 6.21 -2.06
N GLU A 112 -9.62 6.67 -3.29
CA GLU A 112 -10.14 5.86 -4.38
C GLU A 112 -8.99 5.02 -4.95
N VAL A 113 -9.20 3.71 -5.09
CA VAL A 113 -8.22 2.79 -5.69
C VAL A 113 -8.90 2.03 -6.81
N GLU A 114 -8.38 2.17 -8.02
CA GLU A 114 -8.86 1.50 -9.21
C GLU A 114 -7.78 0.59 -9.78
N THR A 115 -8.20 -0.55 -10.33
CA THR A 115 -7.30 -1.45 -11.05
C THR A 115 -7.79 -1.67 -12.46
N VAL A 116 -6.85 -1.60 -13.40
CA VAL A 116 -7.10 -1.82 -14.83
C VAL A 116 -6.21 -2.97 -15.27
N PRO A 117 -6.77 -4.15 -15.65
CA PRO A 117 -5.96 -5.22 -16.22
C PRO A 117 -5.20 -4.73 -17.45
N LEU A 118 -3.95 -5.16 -17.61
CA LEU A 118 -3.27 -4.99 -18.89
C LEU A 118 -3.88 -6.03 -19.84
N GLY A 119 -4.47 -5.54 -20.95
CA GLY A 119 -5.06 -6.38 -21.99
C GLY A 119 -4.05 -7.23 -22.75
#